data_AF-A0A2N1D9G0-F1
#
_entry.id   AF-A0A2N1D9G0-F1
#
_cell.length_a   1.000
_cell.length_b   1.000
_cell.length_c   1.000
_cell.angle_alpha   90.00
_cell.angle_beta   90.00
_cell.angle_gamma   90.00
#
_symmetry.space_group_name_H-M   'P 1'
#
loop_
_entity.id
_entity.type
_entity.pdbx_description
1 polymer ?
#
loop_
_entity_poly.entity_id
_entity_poly.type
_entity_poly.pdbx_seq_one_letter_code
_entity_poly.pdbx_strand_id
1 'polypeptide(L)' 'MFTANSKGKVIDSQIQLDLSYNYRFNEGLTNVNFTISNLTDEEPPFARLDLNYDPFTHNPLGRTFKLGVVHKFAE' A
#
# COMPACT_ATOMS: atom_id res chain seq x y z
N MET A 1 19.82 18.51 -32.67
CA MET A 1 20.24 18.35 -31.27
C MET A 1 19.45 17.19 -30.68
N PHE A 2 20.09 16.07 -30.36
CA PHE A 2 19.44 14.97 -29.64
C PHE A 2 19.71 15.13 -28.14
N THR A 3 18.67 15.43 -27.37
CA THR A 3 18.76 15.49 -25.91
C THR A 3 18.64 14.08 -25.35
N ALA A 4 19.67 13.59 -24.67
CA ALA A 4 19.60 12.29 -24.01
C ALA A 4 18.64 12.37 -22.80
N ASN A 5 17.54 11.61 -22.83
CA ASN A 5 16.65 11.44 -21.69
C ASN A 5 17.30 10.47 -20.69
N SER A 6 17.60 10.94 -19.48
CA SER A 6 18.21 10.16 -18.40
C SER A 6 17.21 9.56 -17.40
N LYS A 7 15.91 9.88 -17.49
CA LYS A 7 14.89 9.39 -16.54
C LYS A 7 14.77 7.87 -16.60
N GLY A 8 14.69 7.20 -15.45
CA GLY A 8 14.58 5.74 -15.38
C GLY A 8 15.87 4.99 -15.76
N LYS A 9 17.02 5.69 -15.85
CA LYS A 9 18.36 5.05 -15.93
C LYS A 9 18.75 4.43 -14.59
N VAL A 10 18.35 5.07 -13.50
CA VAL A 10 18.42 4.57 -12.13
C VAL A 10 17.00 4.64 -11.60
N ILE A 11 16.53 3.54 -11.01
CA ILE A 11 15.22 3.43 -10.38
C ILE A 11 15.40 3.78 -8.90
N ASP A 12 14.60 4.70 -8.39
CA ASP A 12 14.63 5.10 -6.99
C ASP A 12 14.02 4.00 -6.10
N SER A 13 14.13 4.12 -4.78
CA SER A 13 13.42 3.24 -3.85
C SER A 13 12.02 3.76 -3.53
N GLN A 14 11.09 2.85 -3.24
CA GLN A 14 9.79 3.18 -2.65
C GLN A 14 9.72 2.65 -1.23
N ILE A 15 9.29 3.49 -0.29
CA ILE A 15 9.04 3.10 1.10
C ILE A 15 7.58 3.38 1.42
N GLN A 16 6.84 2.32 1.75
CA GLN A 16 5.45 2.44 2.19
C GLN A 16 5.35 2.12 3.67
N LEU A 17 4.57 2.93 4.39
CA LEU A 17 4.23 2.70 5.79
C LEU A 17 2.79 2.23 5.87
N ASP A 18 2.57 1.05 6.44
CA ASP A 18 1.24 0.50 6.67
C ASP A 18 0.87 0.58 8.15
N LEU A 19 -0.38 0.96 8.43
CA LEU A 19 -0.93 1.05 9.78
C LEU A 19 -2.12 0.10 9.90
N SER A 20 -2.12 -0.76 10.92
CA SER A 20 -3.25 -1.63 11.23
C SER A 20 -3.65 -1.51 12.69
N TYR A 21 -4.94 -1.36 12.94
CA TYR A 21 -5.55 -1.31 14.27
C TYR A 21 -6.67 -2.34 14.38
N ASN A 22 -6.65 -3.11 15.46
CA ASN A 22 -7.64 -4.15 15.74
C ASN A 22 -8.31 -3.85 17.07
N TYR A 23 -9.63 -3.70 17.03
CA TYR A 23 -10.45 -3.39 18.19
C TYR A 23 -11.40 -4.55 18.48
N ARG A 24 -11.25 -5.14 19.67
CA ARG A 24 -12.14 -6.20 20.16
C ARG A 24 -13.05 -5.65 21.24
N PHE A 25 -14.34 -5.93 21.11
CA PHE A 25 -15.36 -5.54 22.07
C PHE A 25 -16.44 -6.64 22.17
N ASN A 26 -17.43 -6.42 23.05
CA ASN A 26 -18.45 -7.41 23.37
C ASN A 26 -17.82 -8.72 23.87
N GLU A 27 -17.00 -8.61 24.92
CA GLU A 27 -16.28 -9.74 25.54
C GLU A 27 -15.40 -10.55 24.56
N GLY A 28 -15.01 -9.92 23.44
CA GLY A 28 -14.17 -10.55 22.40
C GLY A 28 -14.96 -11.26 21.29
N LEU A 29 -16.29 -11.24 21.33
CA LEU A 29 -17.14 -11.80 20.28
C LEU A 29 -17.09 -10.98 18.99
N THR A 30 -16.81 -9.67 19.09
CA THR A 30 -16.72 -8.79 17.92
C THR A 30 -15.32 -8.24 17.75
N ASN A 31 -14.80 -8.32 16.53
CA ASN A 31 -13.52 -7.75 16.16
C ASN A 31 -13.70 -6.82 14.94
N VAL A 32 -13.24 -5.58 15.10
CA VAL A 32 -13.17 -4.59 14.03
C VAL A 32 -11.71 -4.37 13.68
N ASN A 33 -11.38 -4.53 12.40
CA ASN A 33 -10.04 -4.44 11.86
C ASN A 33 -10.03 -3.26 10.91
N PHE A 34 -9.16 -2.30 11.14
CA PHE A 34 -8.96 -1.15 10.28
C PHE A 34 -7.49 -1.09 9.84
N THR A 35 -7.27 -1.03 8.54
CA THR A 35 -5.94 -0.97 7.95
C THR A 35 -5.88 0.20 6.97
N ILE A 36 -4.79 0.96 7.06
CA ILE A 36 -4.37 1.94 6.06
C ILE A 36 -3.08 1.40 5.45
N SER A 37 -3.11 1.08 4.16
CA SER A 37 -1.91 0.77 3.39
C SER A 37 -1.40 2.02 2.69
N ASN A 38 -0.09 2.17 2.60
CA ASN A 38 0.58 3.35 2.05
C ASN A 38 0.13 4.65 2.73
N LEU A 39 0.30 4.73 4.07
CA LEU A 39 -0.13 5.85 4.91
C LEU A 39 0.40 7.21 4.44
N THR A 40 1.62 7.23 3.90
CA THR A 40 2.30 8.43 3.37
C THR A 40 1.91 8.75 1.93
N ASP A 41 1.17 7.88 1.25
CA ASP A 41 0.74 8.02 -0.15
C ASP A 41 1.92 8.17 -1.12
N GLU A 42 2.92 7.32 -0.94
CA GLU A 42 4.13 7.30 -1.76
C GLU A 42 3.85 6.65 -3.13
N GLU A 43 4.16 7.37 -4.21
CA GLU A 43 4.04 6.88 -5.58
C GLU A 43 5.20 5.94 -5.94
N PRO A 44 5.01 4.95 -6.83
CA PRO A 44 6.11 4.13 -7.29
C PRO A 44 7.06 4.97 -8.18
N PRO A 45 8.37 4.72 -8.10
CA PRO A 45 9.35 5.43 -8.92
C PRO A 45 9.20 5.05 -10.38
N PHE A 46 9.48 6.02 -11.25
CA PHE A 46 9.42 5.81 -12.69
C PHE A 46 10.47 4.78 -13.15
N ALA A 47 9.99 3.74 -13.83
CA ALA A 47 10.83 2.76 -14.52
C ALA A 47 10.41 2.64 -15.99
N ARG A 48 11.36 2.35 -16.89
CA ARG A 48 11.09 2.21 -18.34
C ARG A 48 10.54 0.82 -18.69
N LEU A 49 9.43 0.47 -18.06
CA LEU A 49 8.67 -0.75 -18.30
C LEU A 49 7.26 -0.37 -18.78
N ASP A 50 6.48 -1.35 -19.25
CA ASP A 50 5.15 -1.11 -19.84
C ASP A 50 4.21 -0.32 -18.93
N LEU A 51 4.33 -0.51 -17.61
CA LEU A 51 3.50 0.16 -16.61
C LEU A 51 4.08 1.50 -16.12
N ASN A 52 5.23 1.93 -16.64
CA ASN A 52 6.00 3.09 -16.18
C ASN A 52 6.52 3.01 -14.72
N TYR A 53 6.43 1.85 -14.08
CA TYR A 53 7.07 1.49 -12.82
C TYR A 53 7.46 0.00 -12.87
N ASP A 54 8.25 -0.47 -11.90
CA ASP A 54 8.61 -1.88 -11.78
C ASP A 54 7.62 -2.65 -10.88
N PRO A 55 6.72 -3.49 -11.44
CA PRO A 55 5.72 -4.22 -10.66
C PRO A 55 6.27 -5.38 -9.84
N PHE A 56 7.54 -5.75 -10.03
CA PHE A 56 8.17 -6.79 -9.21
C PHE A 56 8.70 -6.26 -7.88
N THR A 57 8.98 -4.96 -7.78
CA THR A 57 9.63 -4.33 -6.62
C THR A 57 8.83 -3.18 -6.02
N HIS A 58 7.88 -2.60 -6.74
CA HIS A 58 7.11 -1.42 -6.35
C HIS A 58 5.60 -1.66 -6.43
N ASN A 59 4.83 -0.92 -5.64
CA ASN A 59 3.37 -1.02 -5.59
C ASN A 59 2.73 0.29 -6.08
N PRO A 60 1.84 0.25 -7.10
CA PRO A 60 1.22 1.45 -7.64
C PRO A 60 0.00 1.93 -6.84
N LEU A 61 -0.48 1.13 -5.88
CA LEU A 61 -1.59 1.54 -5.05
C LEU A 61 -1.13 2.68 -4.13
N GLY A 62 -1.79 3.83 -4.31
CA GLY A 62 -1.76 4.91 -3.34
C GLY A 62 -2.41 4.49 -2.02
N ARG A 63 -2.70 5.48 -1.19
CA ARG A 63 -3.29 5.24 0.12
C ARG A 63 -4.62 4.51 0.04
N THR A 64 -4.66 3.32 0.63
CA THR A 64 -5.85 2.45 0.58
C THR A 64 -6.35 2.17 1.99
N PHE A 65 -7.67 2.20 2.16
CA PHE A 65 -8.34 1.93 3.44
C PHE A 65 -9.08 0.60 3.38
N LYS A 66 -8.90 -0.22 4.41
CA LYS A 66 -9.61 -1.49 4.57
C LYS A 66 -10.28 -1.54 5.93
N LEU A 67 -11.58 -1.83 5.94
CA LEU A 67 -12.37 -2.05 7.14
C LEU A 67 -12.96 -3.46 7.10
N GLY A 68 -12.82 -4.21 8.19
CA GLY A 68 -13.40 -5.54 8.33
C GLY A 68 -14.04 -5.72 9.70
N VAL A 69 -15.25 -6.28 9.73
CA VAL A 69 -15.98 -6.60 10.96
C VAL A 69 -16.24 -8.09 10.99
N VAL A 70 -15.87 -8.73 12.10
CA VAL A 70 -16.13 -10.15 12.36
C VAL A 70 -16.88 -10.25 13.68
N HIS A 71 -17.98 -10.99 13.70
CA HIS A 71 -18.77 -11.25 14.90
C HIS A 71 -19.02 -12.75 15.05
N LYS A 72 -18.81 -13.28 16.25
CA LYS A 72 -19.11 -14.67 16.62
C LYS A 72 -20.47 -14.74 17.33
N PHE A 73 -21.34 -15.64 16.86
CA PHE A 73 -22.68 -15.84 17.41
C PHE A 73 -22.77 -17.00 18.43
N ALA A 74 -21.73 -17.83 18.50
CA ALA A 74 -21.56 -18.90 19.47
C ALA A 74 -20.06 -19.02 19.82
N GLU A 75 -19.75 -19.58 20.99
CA GLU A 75 -18.37 -19.91 21.40
C GLU A 75 -17.85 -21.15 20.67
#